data_AF-A0ABD1FXN6-F1
#
_entry.id   AF-A0ABD1FXN6-F1
#
_cell.length_a   1.000
_cell.length_b   1.000
_cell.length_c   1.000
_cell.angle_alpha   90.00
_cell.angle_beta   90.00
_cell.angle_gamma   90.00
#
_symmetry.space_group_name_H-M   'P 1'
#
loop_
_entity.id
_entity.type
_entity.pdbx_description
1 polymer ?
#
loop_
_entity_poly.entity_id
_entity_poly.type
_entity_poly.pdbx_seq_one_letter_code
_entity_poly.pdbx_strand_id
1 'polypeptide(L)'
;MKEPFLLHTTTIVEKCTLKLVDEYKHMLTQATEPLSTFLAFIIYGHMIDNVVLIVTGTLHERDVQELSEKCHHLGMFDSIATLVVAQNMRELYRLVLVDGSFFFLPETPLAPYFSECITSEDLDDMNIEIMRNTLYKAYLEDFYRFCQADLLVFEADRRAVIITINSIGTELTREGRRKLYSNFGLLYPYGPEELAICEDTDQVINYIPSYVLS
;
A
#
# COMPACT_ATOMS: atom_id res chain seq x y z
N MET A 1 -26.23 -39.13 9.46
CA MET A 1 -25.50 -38.34 10.47
C MET A 1 -24.47 -37.52 9.72
N LYS A 2 -24.68 -36.20 9.58
CA LYS A 2 -23.64 -35.31 9.03
C LYS A 2 -22.62 -35.08 10.14
N GLU A 3 -21.35 -35.36 9.86
CA GLU A 3 -20.24 -35.05 10.77
C GLU A 3 -20.35 -33.60 11.25
N PRO A 4 -20.10 -33.32 12.54
CA PRO A 4 -20.16 -31.97 13.07
C PRO A 4 -19.14 -31.13 12.32
N PHE A 5 -19.62 -30.07 11.67
CA PHE A 5 -18.87 -29.13 10.85
C PHE A 5 -17.48 -28.86 11.45
N LEU A 6 -16.44 -29.36 10.77
CA LEU A 6 -15.06 -28.95 11.02
C LEU A 6 -15.01 -27.44 10.77
N LEU A 7 -15.01 -26.66 11.85
CA LEU A 7 -14.72 -25.23 11.80
C LEU A 7 -13.30 -25.09 11.24
N HIS A 8 -13.21 -24.74 9.96
CA HIS A 8 -11.93 -24.43 9.34
C HIS A 8 -11.37 -23.15 9.95
N THR A 9 -10.07 -23.15 10.24
CA THR A 9 -9.37 -21.98 10.80
C THR A 9 -9.57 -20.72 9.95
N THR A 10 -9.70 -20.89 8.63
CA THR A 10 -9.98 -19.81 7.67
C THR A 10 -11.31 -19.11 7.96
N THR A 11 -12.38 -19.88 8.25
CA THR A 11 -13.70 -19.34 8.59
C THR A 11 -13.67 -18.53 9.88
N ILE A 12 -12.85 -18.92 10.86
CA ILE A 12 -12.71 -18.19 12.12
C ILE A 12 -12.03 -16.83 11.87
N VAL A 13 -10.91 -16.83 11.15
CA VAL A 13 -10.19 -15.58 10.81
C VAL A 13 -11.08 -14.64 10.02
N GLU A 14 -11.78 -15.15 8.99
CA GLU A 14 -12.68 -14.35 8.17
C GLU A 14 -13.80 -13.68 8.99
N LYS A 15 -14.47 -14.44 9.88
CA LYS A 15 -15.53 -13.88 10.74
C LYS A 15 -15.00 -12.88 11.76
N CYS A 16 -13.82 -13.11 12.32
CA CYS A 16 -13.16 -12.15 13.21
C CYS A 16 -12.82 -10.84 12.47
N THR A 17 -12.24 -10.94 11.27
CA THR A 17 -11.93 -9.78 10.43
C THR A 17 -13.19 -9.02 10.04
N LEU A 18 -14.26 -9.72 9.64
CA LEU A 18 -15.54 -9.09 9.31
C LEU A 18 -16.12 -8.31 10.49
N LYS A 19 -16.08 -8.88 11.70
CA LYS A 19 -16.55 -8.20 12.90
C LYS A 19 -15.72 -6.95 13.19
N LEU A 20 -14.39 -7.04 13.08
CA LEU A 20 -13.50 -5.89 13.26
C LEU A 20 -13.81 -4.78 12.25
N VAL A 21 -14.04 -5.13 10.99
CA VAL A 21 -14.36 -4.17 9.93
C VAL A 21 -15.71 -3.51 10.17
N ASP A 22 -16.71 -4.26 10.65
CA ASP A 22 -18.03 -3.71 10.99
C ASP A 22 -17.94 -2.70 12.14
N GLU A 23 -17.23 -3.06 13.22
CA GLU A 23 -16.99 -2.16 14.36
C GLU A 23 -16.20 -0.92 13.94
N TYR A 24 -15.20 -1.08 13.06
CA TYR A 24 -14.42 0.03 12.53
C TYR A 24 -15.27 0.98 11.69
N LYS A 25 -16.08 0.44 10.77
CA LYS A 25 -17.00 1.26 9.94
C LYS A 25 -18.01 1.98 10.83
N HIS A 26 -18.54 1.31 11.84
CA HIS A 26 -19.43 1.95 12.81
C HIS A 26 -18.75 3.13 13.51
N MET A 27 -17.52 2.95 14.00
CA MET A 27 -16.73 4.04 14.61
C MET A 27 -16.49 5.20 13.63
N LEU A 28 -16.16 4.90 12.36
CA LEU A 28 -15.96 5.92 11.33
C LEU A 28 -17.24 6.75 11.08
N THR A 29 -18.42 6.12 11.03
CA THR A 29 -19.69 6.87 10.83
C THR A 29 -20.03 7.83 11.96
N GLN A 30 -19.51 7.58 13.17
CA GLN A 30 -19.74 8.41 14.34
C GLN A 30 -18.60 9.41 14.59
N ALA A 31 -17.47 9.24 13.90
CA ALA A 31 -16.31 10.12 14.04
C ALA A 31 -16.57 11.47 13.35
N THR A 32 -16.18 12.54 14.03
CA THR A 32 -16.14 13.89 13.47
C THR A 32 -14.69 14.33 13.27
N GLU A 33 -14.45 15.41 12.52
CA GLU A 33 -13.09 15.92 12.34
C GLU A 33 -12.47 16.32 13.70
N PRO A 34 -11.18 16.03 13.93
CA PRO A 34 -10.18 15.48 13.00
C PRO A 34 -10.09 13.94 12.98
N LEU A 35 -10.86 13.24 13.82
CA LEU A 35 -10.79 11.78 13.97
C LEU A 35 -11.28 11.04 12.72
N SER A 36 -12.30 11.54 12.05
CA SER A 36 -12.79 10.97 10.78
C SER A 36 -11.68 10.89 9.73
N THR A 37 -10.89 11.97 9.59
CA THR A 37 -9.74 12.04 8.67
C THR A 37 -8.64 11.05 9.07
N PHE A 38 -8.32 10.97 10.36
CA PHE A 38 -7.34 9.98 10.87
C PHE A 38 -7.74 8.54 10.54
N LEU A 39 -9.00 8.20 10.76
CA LEU A 39 -9.52 6.86 10.45
C LEU A 39 -9.54 6.62 8.93
N ALA A 40 -9.83 7.63 8.11
CA ALA A 40 -9.73 7.52 6.66
C ALA A 40 -8.30 7.19 6.20
N PHE A 41 -7.26 7.80 6.81
CA PHE A 41 -5.86 7.46 6.49
C PHE A 41 -5.55 5.97 6.70
N ILE A 42 -6.03 5.37 7.79
CA ILE A 42 -5.81 3.94 8.04
C ILE A 42 -6.43 3.07 6.93
N ILE A 43 -7.59 3.47 6.39
CA ILE A 43 -8.23 2.76 5.27
C ILE A 43 -7.38 2.84 4.00
N TYR A 44 -6.69 3.96 3.73
CA TYR A 44 -5.92 4.16 2.50
C TYR A 44 -4.80 3.14 2.31
N GLY A 45 -4.12 2.71 3.38
CA GLY A 45 -3.14 1.63 3.29
C GLY A 45 -3.74 0.34 2.70
N HIS A 46 -4.90 -0.07 3.21
CA HIS A 46 -5.62 -1.25 2.70
C HIS A 46 -6.16 -1.05 1.28
N MET A 47 -6.52 0.19 0.90
CA MET A 47 -6.92 0.50 -0.47
C MET A 47 -5.74 0.33 -1.44
N ILE A 48 -4.54 0.79 -1.09
CA ILE A 48 -3.34 0.60 -1.93
C ILE A 48 -3.08 -0.89 -2.16
N ASP A 49 -3.11 -1.71 -1.09
CA ASP A 49 -2.89 -3.15 -1.21
C ASP A 49 -3.94 -3.82 -2.10
N ASN A 50 -5.21 -3.46 -1.94
CA ASN A 50 -6.28 -4.00 -2.78
C ASN A 50 -6.11 -3.60 -4.25
N VAL A 51 -5.77 -2.33 -4.54
CA VAL A 51 -5.50 -1.89 -5.91
C VAL A 51 -4.36 -2.70 -6.53
N VAL A 52 -3.24 -2.85 -5.81
CA VAL A 52 -2.09 -3.63 -6.29
C VAL A 52 -2.48 -5.09 -6.53
N LEU A 53 -3.22 -5.71 -5.60
CA LEU A 53 -3.70 -7.08 -5.73
C LEU A 53 -4.55 -7.30 -6.97
N ILE A 54 -5.50 -6.39 -7.24
CA ILE A 54 -6.35 -6.46 -8.42
C ILE A 54 -5.52 -6.30 -9.70
N VAL A 55 -4.63 -5.31 -9.75
CA VAL A 55 -3.80 -5.04 -10.95
C VAL A 55 -2.89 -6.22 -11.27
N THR A 56 -2.22 -6.80 -10.26
CA THR A 56 -1.42 -8.03 -10.43
C THR A 56 -2.29 -9.20 -10.85
N GLY A 57 -3.48 -9.35 -10.27
CA GLY A 57 -4.42 -10.40 -10.64
C GLY A 57 -4.89 -10.30 -12.09
N THR A 58 -5.21 -9.09 -12.55
CA THR A 58 -5.60 -8.80 -13.93
C THR A 58 -4.45 -9.06 -14.90
N LEU A 59 -3.21 -8.68 -14.55
CA LEU A 59 -2.02 -8.96 -15.36
C LEU A 59 -1.82 -10.47 -15.60
N HIS A 60 -2.15 -11.30 -14.62
CA HIS A 60 -2.08 -12.76 -14.72
C HIS A 60 -3.40 -13.43 -15.15
N GLU A 61 -4.34 -12.67 -15.72
CA GLU A 61 -5.63 -13.18 -16.23
C GLU A 61 -6.47 -13.97 -15.20
N ARG A 62 -6.38 -13.60 -13.90
CA ARG A 62 -7.20 -14.23 -12.85
C ARG A 62 -8.62 -13.70 -12.83
N ASP A 63 -9.55 -14.53 -12.33
CA ASP A 63 -10.95 -14.13 -12.17
C ASP A 63 -11.11 -13.07 -11.07
N VAL A 64 -11.84 -12.01 -11.40
CA VAL A 64 -12.21 -10.91 -10.50
C VAL A 64 -12.91 -11.42 -9.25
N GLN A 65 -13.75 -12.45 -9.38
CA GLN A 65 -14.47 -13.01 -8.23
C GLN A 65 -13.49 -13.62 -7.23
N GLU A 66 -12.48 -14.36 -7.69
CA GLU A 66 -11.43 -14.94 -6.85
C GLU A 66 -10.55 -13.85 -6.22
N LEU A 67 -10.25 -12.78 -6.96
CA LEU A 67 -9.46 -11.65 -6.46
C LEU A 67 -10.23 -10.83 -5.41
N SER A 68 -11.53 -10.62 -5.63
CA SER A 68 -12.42 -9.90 -4.72
C SER A 68 -12.53 -10.62 -3.37
N GLU A 69 -12.59 -11.96 -3.36
CA GLU A 69 -12.59 -12.76 -2.14
C GLU A 69 -11.28 -12.63 -1.33
N LYS A 70 -10.17 -12.26 -1.99
CA LYS A 70 -8.86 -12.05 -1.34
C LYS A 70 -8.62 -10.60 -0.92
N CYS A 71 -9.45 -9.66 -1.35
CA CYS A 71 -9.30 -8.26 -0.99
C CYS A 71 -9.64 -8.03 0.49
N HIS A 72 -8.93 -7.12 1.13
CA HIS A 72 -9.20 -6.76 2.50
C HIS A 72 -10.47 -5.91 2.59
N HIS A 73 -11.48 -6.38 3.33
CA HIS A 73 -12.81 -5.74 3.42
C HIS A 73 -12.78 -4.27 3.90
N LEU A 74 -11.73 -3.85 4.59
CA LEU A 74 -11.56 -2.46 5.03
C LEU A 74 -11.21 -1.51 3.88
N GLY A 75 -10.46 -1.98 2.89
CA GLY A 75 -10.05 -1.20 1.72
C GLY A 75 -10.91 -1.45 0.48
N MET A 76 -12.07 -2.08 0.62
CA MET A 76 -13.01 -2.32 -0.49
C MET A 76 -13.74 -1.03 -0.84
N PHE A 77 -13.81 -0.69 -2.13
CA PHE A 77 -14.54 0.45 -2.66
C PHE A 77 -15.27 0.07 -3.95
N ASP A 78 -16.36 0.78 -4.26
CA ASP A 78 -17.28 0.39 -5.35
C ASP A 78 -16.60 0.36 -6.72
N SER A 79 -15.61 1.24 -6.96
CA SER A 79 -14.86 1.32 -8.21
C SER A 79 -13.77 0.25 -8.35
N ILE A 80 -13.57 -0.65 -7.38
CA ILE A 80 -12.54 -1.69 -7.49
C ILE A 80 -12.81 -2.65 -8.66
N ALA A 81 -14.09 -2.87 -8.99
CA ALA A 81 -14.51 -3.71 -10.09
C ALA A 81 -14.18 -3.10 -11.47
N THR A 82 -14.05 -1.78 -11.59
CA THR A 82 -13.72 -1.12 -12.87
C THR A 82 -12.23 -1.22 -13.18
N LEU A 83 -11.37 -1.37 -12.17
CA LEU A 83 -9.91 -1.48 -12.34
C LEU A 83 -9.47 -2.70 -13.14
N VAL A 84 -10.28 -3.76 -13.15
CA VAL A 84 -10.02 -4.99 -13.91
C VAL A 84 -9.92 -4.73 -15.41
N VAL A 85 -10.60 -3.69 -15.91
CA VAL A 85 -10.66 -3.39 -17.33
C VAL A 85 -9.37 -2.70 -17.81
N ALA A 86 -8.54 -2.18 -16.90
CA ALA A 86 -7.34 -1.45 -17.24
C ALA A 86 -6.29 -2.36 -17.89
N GLN A 87 -5.85 -2.01 -19.11
CA GLN A 87 -4.78 -2.75 -19.81
C GLN A 87 -3.41 -2.11 -19.65
N ASN A 88 -3.37 -0.85 -19.20
CA ASN A 88 -2.15 -0.05 -19.12
C ASN A 88 -2.19 0.83 -17.87
N MET A 89 -1.02 1.25 -17.34
CA MET A 89 -0.95 2.12 -16.15
C MET A 89 -1.71 3.45 -16.36
N ARG A 90 -1.73 4.00 -17.59
CA ARG A 90 -2.48 5.21 -17.94
C ARG A 90 -4.00 5.03 -17.86
N GLU A 91 -4.50 3.86 -18.26
CA GLU A 91 -5.93 3.56 -18.21
C GLU A 91 -6.37 3.27 -16.79
N LEU A 92 -5.56 2.52 -16.04
CA LEU A 92 -5.75 2.31 -14.60
C LEU A 92 -5.86 3.64 -13.86
N TYR A 93 -4.93 4.56 -14.12
CA TYR A 93 -4.96 5.90 -13.53
C TYR A 93 -6.24 6.65 -13.87
N ARG A 94 -6.66 6.64 -15.14
CA ARG A 94 -7.93 7.27 -15.54
C ARG A 94 -9.12 6.65 -14.82
N LEU A 95 -9.18 5.35 -14.66
CA LEU A 95 -10.29 4.68 -13.97
C LEU A 95 -10.31 5.04 -12.47
N VAL A 96 -9.15 5.03 -11.81
CA VAL A 96 -9.02 5.46 -10.40
C VAL A 96 -9.41 6.94 -10.24
N LEU A 97 -9.01 7.80 -11.17
CA LEU A 97 -9.29 9.24 -11.12
C LEU A 97 -10.74 9.60 -11.47
N VAL A 98 -11.30 8.98 -12.50
CA VAL A 98 -12.58 9.38 -13.13
C VAL A 98 -13.76 8.70 -12.44
N ASP A 99 -13.64 7.41 -12.10
CA ASP A 99 -14.69 6.67 -11.38
C ASP A 99 -14.54 6.75 -9.85
N GLY A 100 -13.50 7.41 -9.37
CA GLY A 100 -13.24 7.69 -7.96
C GLY A 100 -14.13 8.79 -7.37
N SER A 101 -15.39 8.90 -7.82
CA SER A 101 -16.40 9.82 -7.28
C SER A 101 -16.84 9.36 -5.88
N PHE A 102 -15.93 9.54 -4.93
CA PHE A 102 -16.10 9.21 -3.53
C PHE A 102 -17.09 10.22 -2.91
N PHE A 103 -18.34 9.78 -2.69
CA PHE A 103 -19.45 10.64 -2.23
C PHE A 103 -19.27 11.22 -0.80
N PHE A 104 -18.14 10.97 -0.12
CA PHE A 104 -17.90 11.47 1.25
C PHE A 104 -16.52 12.11 1.53
N LEU A 105 -15.66 12.25 0.53
CA LEU A 105 -14.35 12.89 0.59
C LEU A 105 -14.06 13.41 -0.82
N PRO A 106 -13.88 14.72 -1.00
CA PRO A 106 -13.56 15.27 -2.31
C PRO A 106 -12.21 14.70 -2.73
N GLU A 107 -12.18 14.11 -3.94
CA GLU A 107 -11.02 13.49 -4.56
C GLU A 107 -10.68 12.12 -3.98
N THR A 108 -10.58 11.09 -4.84
CA THR A 108 -9.93 9.84 -4.44
C THR A 108 -8.52 10.20 -3.97
N PRO A 109 -8.19 10.05 -2.68
CA PRO A 109 -6.99 10.64 -2.09
C PRO A 109 -5.68 10.03 -2.61
N LEU A 110 -5.77 9.03 -3.48
CA LEU A 110 -4.67 8.48 -4.25
C LEU A 110 -4.35 9.26 -5.54
N ALA A 111 -5.29 10.06 -6.05
CA ALA A 111 -5.17 10.85 -7.28
C ALA A 111 -3.87 11.67 -7.37
N PRO A 112 -3.47 12.45 -6.33
CA PRO A 112 -2.20 13.18 -6.37
C PRO A 112 -0.99 12.23 -6.40
N TYR A 113 -1.06 11.07 -5.72
CA TYR A 113 0.05 10.13 -5.61
C TYR A 113 0.38 9.42 -6.94
N PHE A 114 -0.61 9.22 -7.79
CA PHE A 114 -0.39 8.58 -9.10
C PHE A 114 0.23 9.51 -10.15
N SER A 115 0.18 10.84 -9.96
CA SER A 115 0.72 11.80 -10.92
C SER A 115 2.26 11.70 -11.06
N GLU A 116 2.93 11.22 -10.02
CA GLU A 116 4.38 11.00 -9.99
C GLU A 116 4.82 9.61 -10.51
N CYS A 117 3.88 8.68 -10.72
CA CYS A 117 4.17 7.28 -11.09
C CYS A 117 4.40 7.05 -12.60
N ILE A 118 4.19 8.04 -13.47
CA ILE A 118 4.12 7.84 -14.93
C ILE A 118 5.52 7.85 -15.57
N THR A 119 6.31 6.78 -15.36
CA THR A 119 7.58 6.60 -16.08
C THR A 119 7.60 5.44 -17.07
N SER A 120 6.68 4.47 -16.97
CA SER A 120 6.56 3.35 -17.92
C SER A 120 5.12 3.16 -18.37
N GLU A 121 4.93 2.82 -19.65
CA GLU A 121 3.61 2.58 -20.24
C GLU A 121 3.11 1.13 -20.02
N ASP A 122 4.03 0.21 -19.69
CA ASP A 122 3.77 -1.21 -19.57
C ASP A 122 3.47 -1.63 -18.12
N LEU A 123 2.42 -2.43 -17.95
CA LEU A 123 2.11 -3.12 -16.69
C LEU A 123 2.89 -4.43 -16.64
N ASP A 124 3.94 -4.47 -15.82
CA ASP A 124 4.66 -5.70 -15.46
C ASP A 124 4.76 -5.81 -13.94
N ASP A 125 5.16 -6.98 -13.43
CA ASP A 125 5.26 -7.23 -11.99
C ASP A 125 6.19 -6.22 -11.29
N MET A 126 7.26 -5.78 -11.96
CA MET A 126 8.21 -4.82 -11.41
C MET A 126 7.60 -3.41 -11.31
N ASN A 127 6.88 -2.96 -12.33
CA ASN A 127 6.23 -1.64 -12.39
C ASN A 127 5.04 -1.57 -11.42
N ILE A 128 4.32 -2.68 -11.23
CA ILE A 128 3.26 -2.78 -10.21
C ILE A 128 3.87 -2.67 -8.80
N GLU A 129 5.02 -3.30 -8.57
CA GLU A 129 5.77 -3.19 -7.32
C GLU A 129 6.33 -1.78 -7.06
N ILE A 130 6.86 -1.13 -8.10
CA ILE A 130 7.28 0.28 -8.06
C ILE A 130 6.07 1.16 -7.74
N MET A 131 4.95 0.97 -8.43
CA MET A 131 3.69 1.69 -8.19
C MET A 131 3.24 1.55 -6.74
N ARG A 132 3.22 0.32 -6.19
CA ARG A 132 2.89 0.08 -4.78
C ARG A 132 3.76 0.94 -3.87
N ASN A 133 5.07 0.91 -4.06
CA ASN A 133 6.00 1.62 -3.19
C ASN A 133 5.89 3.15 -3.31
N THR A 134 5.68 3.67 -4.51
CA THR A 134 5.46 5.11 -4.73
C THR A 134 4.15 5.59 -4.08
N LEU A 135 3.05 4.85 -4.26
CA LEU A 135 1.76 5.18 -3.63
C LEU A 135 1.86 5.18 -2.11
N TYR A 136 2.53 4.17 -1.55
CA TYR A 136 2.74 4.07 -0.11
C TYR A 136 3.64 5.16 0.44
N LYS A 137 4.70 5.54 -0.29
CA LYS A 137 5.56 6.65 0.08
C LYS A 137 4.75 7.94 0.23
N ALA A 138 3.97 8.29 -0.80
CA ALA A 138 3.20 9.52 -0.79
C ALA A 138 2.09 9.50 0.29
N TYR A 139 1.42 8.36 0.46
CA TYR A 139 0.48 8.12 1.58
C TYR A 139 1.13 8.34 2.95
N LEU A 140 2.32 7.76 3.18
CA LEU A 140 3.03 7.87 4.45
C LEU A 140 3.48 9.30 4.72
N GLU A 141 3.95 10.03 3.72
CA GLU A 141 4.37 11.43 3.85
C GLU A 141 3.20 12.34 4.24
N ASP A 142 2.04 12.18 3.60
CA ASP A 142 0.85 12.96 3.95
C ASP A 142 0.25 12.55 5.30
N PHE A 143 0.27 11.25 5.63
CA PHE A 143 -0.19 10.80 6.94
C PHE A 143 0.74 11.30 8.08
N TYR A 144 2.06 11.33 7.83
CA TYR A 144 3.03 11.87 8.76
C TYR A 144 2.85 13.39 8.95
N ARG A 145 2.56 14.15 7.89
CA ARG A 145 2.23 15.57 8.00
C ARG A 145 0.98 15.82 8.85
N PHE A 146 0.01 14.91 8.81
CA PHE A 146 -1.22 15.02 9.58
C PHE A 146 -1.04 14.71 11.07
N CYS A 147 -0.35 13.63 11.42
CA CYS A 147 -0.31 13.13 12.82
C CYS A 147 1.06 13.21 13.50
N GLN A 148 2.16 13.29 12.76
CA GLN A 148 3.55 13.26 13.27
C GLN A 148 3.80 12.17 14.33
N ALA A 149 3.32 10.95 14.06
CA ALA A 149 3.41 9.83 14.99
C ALA A 149 4.72 9.03 14.84
N ASP A 150 5.33 8.64 15.96
CA ASP A 150 6.55 7.80 15.99
C ASP A 150 6.34 6.44 15.31
N LEU A 151 5.12 5.92 15.31
CA LEU A 151 4.78 4.66 14.63
C LEU A 151 4.98 4.78 13.10
N LEU A 152 4.73 5.96 12.52
CA LEU A 152 4.92 6.19 11.10
C LEU A 152 6.40 6.32 10.74
N VAL A 153 7.22 6.87 11.65
CA VAL A 153 8.68 6.91 11.51
C VAL A 153 9.23 5.48 11.40
N PHE A 154 8.79 4.59 12.31
CA PHE A 154 9.15 3.18 12.26
C PHE A 154 8.67 2.49 10.97
N GLU A 155 7.45 2.75 10.53
CA GLU A 155 6.92 2.14 9.31
C GLU A 155 7.67 2.62 8.05
N ALA A 156 8.07 3.90 8.00
CA ALA A 156 8.89 4.43 6.91
C ALA A 156 10.26 3.74 6.83
N ASP A 157 10.95 3.59 7.97
CA ASP A 157 12.24 2.91 8.04
C ASP A 157 12.13 1.41 7.69
N ARG A 158 11.10 0.74 8.23
CA ARG A 158 10.79 -0.66 7.90
C ARG A 158 10.58 -0.85 6.40
N ARG A 159 9.81 0.03 5.76
CA ARG A 159 9.58 -0.02 4.30
C ARG A 159 10.86 0.23 3.52
N ALA A 160 11.70 1.18 3.92
CA ALA A 160 12.97 1.44 3.25
C ALA A 160 13.88 0.20 3.25
N VAL A 161 13.96 -0.51 4.38
CA VAL A 161 14.72 -1.77 4.48
C VAL A 161 14.12 -2.87 3.60
N ILE A 162 12.79 -3.07 3.65
CA ILE A 162 12.10 -4.10 2.85
C ILE A 162 12.28 -3.85 1.35
N ILE A 163 12.12 -2.60 0.89
CA ILE A 163 12.34 -2.22 -0.50
C ILE A 163 13.78 -2.53 -0.91
N THR A 164 14.75 -2.16 -0.08
CA THR A 164 16.17 -2.41 -0.36
C THR A 164 16.44 -3.89 -0.54
N ILE A 165 16.02 -4.73 0.43
CA ILE A 165 16.21 -6.18 0.37
C ILE A 165 15.53 -6.79 -0.85
N ASN A 166 14.27 -6.44 -1.11
CA ASN A 166 13.51 -6.98 -2.23
C ASN A 166 14.02 -6.52 -3.60
N SER A 167 14.75 -5.40 -3.65
CA SER A 167 15.36 -4.87 -4.87
C SER A 167 16.75 -5.45 -5.16
N ILE A 168 17.34 -6.23 -4.24
CA ILE A 168 18.62 -6.92 -4.49
C ILE A 168 18.40 -7.99 -5.56
N GLY A 169 19.21 -7.95 -6.62
CA GLY A 169 19.10 -8.89 -7.74
C GLY A 169 18.03 -8.53 -8.78
N THR A 170 17.38 -7.37 -8.68
CA THR A 170 16.48 -6.84 -9.72
C THR A 170 17.18 -5.79 -10.60
N GLU A 171 16.55 -5.39 -11.71
CA GLU A 171 17.07 -4.37 -12.63
C GLU A 171 16.90 -2.93 -12.11
N LEU A 172 16.44 -2.76 -10.86
CA LEU A 172 16.16 -1.44 -10.28
C LEU A 172 17.47 -0.70 -9.96
N THR A 173 17.66 0.46 -10.59
CA THR A 173 18.83 1.30 -10.35
C THR A 173 18.84 1.91 -8.94
N ARG A 174 20.02 2.30 -8.46
CA ARG A 174 20.20 2.96 -7.15
C ARG A 174 19.36 4.25 -7.03
N GLU A 175 19.28 5.03 -8.11
CA GLU A 175 18.43 6.22 -8.17
C GLU A 175 16.94 5.88 -8.11
N GLY A 176 16.53 4.78 -8.76
CA GLY A 176 15.17 4.25 -8.66
C GLY A 176 14.80 3.90 -7.22
N ARG A 177 15.67 3.17 -6.50
CA ARG A 177 15.48 2.85 -5.07
C ARG A 177 15.34 4.11 -4.22
N ARG A 178 16.21 5.11 -4.43
CA ARG A 178 16.19 6.38 -3.68
C ARG A 178 14.84 7.11 -3.82
N LYS A 179 14.22 7.06 -4.99
CA LYS A 179 12.90 7.68 -5.23
C LYS A 179 11.77 6.99 -4.45
N LEU A 180 11.91 5.71 -4.12
CA LEU A 180 10.89 4.93 -3.39
C LEU A 180 10.95 5.12 -1.87
N TYR A 181 12.06 5.62 -1.32
CA TYR A 181 12.17 5.86 0.12
C TYR A 181 11.40 7.12 0.54
N SER A 182 10.78 7.05 1.72
CA SER A 182 10.08 8.18 2.32
C SER A 182 11.07 9.27 2.76
N ASN A 183 10.68 10.53 2.65
CA ASN A 183 11.51 11.68 3.03
C ASN A 183 11.51 11.97 4.56
N PHE A 184 11.19 10.98 5.38
CA PHE A 184 11.14 11.05 6.83
C PHE A 184 11.41 9.66 7.42
N GLY A 185 11.80 9.59 8.69
CA GLY A 185 12.31 8.36 9.32
C GLY A 185 13.52 8.67 10.19
N LEU A 186 13.96 7.70 11.01
CA LEU A 186 15.25 7.82 11.71
C LEU A 186 16.42 7.66 10.72
N LEU A 187 16.18 6.93 9.63
CA LEU A 187 17.17 6.75 8.58
C LEU A 187 17.34 8.02 7.73
N TYR A 188 16.36 8.93 7.67
CA TYR A 188 16.48 10.16 6.88
C TYR A 188 17.37 11.21 7.58
N PRO A 189 18.28 11.95 6.89
CA PRO A 189 18.48 12.01 5.44
C PRO A 189 19.55 11.07 4.86
N TYR A 190 20.42 10.49 5.68
CA TYR A 190 21.64 9.79 5.23
C TYR A 190 21.40 8.31 4.89
N GLY A 191 20.51 7.63 5.61
CA GLY A 191 20.13 6.24 5.41
C GLY A 191 19.62 5.91 4.00
N PRO A 192 18.75 6.72 3.36
CA PRO A 192 18.36 6.53 1.97
C PRO A 192 19.53 6.49 0.98
N GLU A 193 20.62 7.23 1.23
CA GLU A 193 21.78 7.26 0.34
C GLU A 193 22.61 5.99 0.48
N GLU A 194 22.85 5.56 1.72
CA GLU A 194 23.63 4.37 2.03
C GLU A 194 22.87 3.08 1.66
N LEU A 195 21.57 3.00 1.95
CA LEU A 195 20.73 1.86 1.57
C LEU A 195 20.61 1.70 0.05
N ALA A 196 20.61 2.80 -0.71
CA ALA A 196 20.58 2.73 -2.17
C ALA A 196 21.86 2.11 -2.75
N ILE A 197 22.99 2.15 -2.02
CA ILE A 197 24.28 1.59 -2.43
C ILE A 197 24.40 0.10 -2.07
N CYS A 198 23.64 -0.38 -1.08
CA CYS A 198 23.72 -1.77 -0.63
C CYS A 198 23.41 -2.76 -1.76
N GLU A 199 24.33 -3.71 -1.95
CA GLU A 199 24.22 -4.78 -2.97
C GLU A 199 23.88 -6.14 -2.34
N ASP A 200 24.12 -6.31 -1.04
CA ASP A 200 23.88 -7.57 -0.32
C ASP A 200 23.09 -7.34 0.98
N THR A 201 22.34 -8.35 1.40
CA THR A 201 21.55 -8.33 2.64
C THR A 201 22.43 -8.12 3.88
N ASP A 202 23.64 -8.65 3.88
CA ASP A 202 24.60 -8.48 4.98
C ASP A 202 25.01 -7.01 5.17
N GLN A 203 25.13 -6.25 4.07
CA GLN A 203 25.44 -4.82 4.14
C GLN A 203 24.28 -4.04 4.79
N VAL A 204 23.05 -4.38 4.44
CA VAL A 204 21.84 -3.81 5.05
C VAL A 204 21.77 -4.12 6.54
N ILE A 205 22.04 -5.37 6.94
CA ILE A 205 22.02 -5.81 8.35
C ILE A 205 23.11 -5.10 9.16
N ASN A 206 24.30 -4.88 8.60
CA ASN A 206 25.38 -4.17 9.30
C ASN A 206 25.10 -2.66 9.47
N TYR A 207 24.25 -2.09 8.61
CA TYR A 207 23.95 -0.66 8.61
C TYR A 207 22.78 -0.28 9.55
N ILE A 208 21.80 -1.16 9.76
CA ILE A 208 20.63 -0.85 10.61
C ILE A 208 20.99 -0.59 12.10
N PRO A 209 21.89 -1.37 12.75
CA PRO A 209 22.21 -1.21 14.17
C PRO A 209 22.86 0.13 14.52
N SER A 210 23.56 0.78 13.59
CA SER A 210 24.25 2.04 13.85
C SER A 210 23.30 3.24 13.99
N TYR A 211 22.05 3.14 13.51
CA TYR A 211 21.04 4.19 13.60
C TYR A 211 20.02 3.99 14.72
N VAL A 212 19.78 2.75 15.15
CA VAL A 212 18.82 2.43 16.22
C VAL A 212 19.42 2.69 17.63
N LEU A 213 20.73 2.87 17.72
CA LEU A 213 21.47 3.06 18.98
C LEU A 213 22.05 4.48 19.17
N SER A 214 21.79 5.41 18.25
CA SER A 214 22.20 6.83 18.31
C SER A 214 21.03 7.72 18.68
#